data_AF-A0AAD2GY73-F1
#
_entry.id   AF-A0AAD2GY73-F1
#
_cell.length_a   1.000
_cell.length_b   1.000
_cell.length_c   1.000
_cell.angle_alpha   90.00
_cell.angle_beta   90.00
_cell.angle_gamma   90.00
#
_symmetry.space_group_name_H-M   'P 1'
#
loop_
_entity.id
_entity.type
_entity.pdbx_description
1 polymer ?
#
loop_
_entity_poly.entity_id
_entity_poly.type
_entity_poly.pdbx_seq_one_letter_code
_entity_poly.pdbx_strand_id
1 'polypeptide(L)'
;MGDKVSTDVMLTFYRRLYPFKPIFHWLNHSPTPSTLFTNREIAFNLPNDSMIRYNSFNDAEEFKRMVCKFNPTRFEIGPVYTARPRDRKTAGNGFVPTQRELVFDIDMTDYDPVRNCCTDAGICHRCWAFIAAAVRVLDHTIRDQFGYVHLLWVYSGRRGIHLWISDTEAMELTDDQRKTMVAFLTVVPKDENKKLNVRYGSRVLPASLRPALDELAMVFTDLILRDQDCFETEKGWEALLRLIPEPRVVDALRSQWESSSHSSSEDKWADFKKQIKSFKKETSQRAALTAAMEDIILQYTYPRLDENVSKKRNHLLKAPFCVHPKTGRICVPVDPQKIDKFDPLSVPTVSQLLNELDNSAGMEGIEGEHHSDWERTSLKPYVEMLERHNQLILDDALREKRAKAPSDPFNSSPLGPSASSPISAVQERRRSQYKPRIPSLQLPGLSSGGGSRRQSKDLALGVGSQLGAAGDDSQAAFLRTRFKLRCIDRASKARQRAVQKKRQTGGSSEFGSDDVDMEREMQSDEEDDVTNDQFFKRIMVNTENKIKHAYAYSYDREVGSFDPALEAPEEWESELADHLDPSEAASAEEEAEDDEALAAYIAEQEAIADFADIPADDLFNWSDIDDDLLPSTDATAMDIS
;
A
#
# COMPACT_ATOMS: atom_id res chain seq x y z
N MET A 1 32.45 -8.44 23.34
CA MET A 1 31.48 -7.32 23.45
C MET A 1 31.96 -6.24 22.50
N GLY A 2 31.06 -5.53 21.81
CA GLY A 2 31.47 -4.34 21.05
C GLY A 2 31.58 -3.14 21.99
N ASP A 3 32.62 -2.33 21.82
CA ASP A 3 32.78 -1.10 22.60
C ASP A 3 31.67 -0.09 22.30
N LYS A 4 31.27 0.67 23.33
CA LYS A 4 30.31 1.77 23.14
C LYS A 4 30.96 2.82 22.25
N VAL A 5 30.21 3.32 21.26
CA VAL A 5 30.64 4.44 20.41
C VAL A 5 31.01 5.63 21.30
N SER A 6 32.20 6.20 21.14
CA SER A 6 32.66 7.31 21.97
C SER A 6 31.96 8.62 21.64
N THR A 7 31.90 9.51 22.62
CA THR A 7 31.34 10.86 22.50
C THR A 7 31.95 11.63 21.33
N ASP A 8 33.26 11.53 21.12
CA ASP A 8 33.98 12.27 20.08
C ASP A 8 33.74 11.68 18.68
N VAL A 9 33.56 10.36 18.57
CA VAL A 9 33.16 9.70 17.31
C VAL A 9 31.73 10.12 16.92
N MET A 10 30.79 10.14 17.87
CA MET A 10 29.43 10.67 17.64
C MET A 10 29.45 12.13 17.18
N LEU A 11 30.25 12.98 17.83
CA LEU A 11 30.36 14.40 17.49
C LEU A 11 30.95 14.62 16.10
N THR A 12 31.97 13.83 15.73
CA THR A 12 32.61 13.91 14.41
C THR A 12 31.67 13.44 13.31
N PHE A 13 30.92 12.36 13.55
CA PHE A 13 29.86 11.89 12.66
C PHE A 13 28.78 12.94 12.43
N TYR A 14 28.23 13.56 13.49
CA TYR A 14 27.25 14.64 13.31
C TYR A 14 27.83 15.86 12.59
N ARG A 15 29.10 16.24 12.85
CA ARG A 15 29.71 17.41 12.19
C ARG A 15 29.92 17.23 10.69
N ARG A 16 30.32 16.04 10.24
CA ARG A 16 30.77 15.78 8.86
C ARG A 16 29.80 14.93 8.03
N LEU A 17 29.23 13.87 8.61
CA LEU A 17 28.59 12.77 7.89
C LEU A 17 27.06 12.70 7.98
N TYR A 18 26.44 13.26 9.02
CA TYR A 18 24.98 13.19 9.15
C TYR A 18 24.28 14.08 8.10
N PRO A 19 23.34 13.56 7.28
CA PRO A 19 22.73 14.28 6.17
C PRO A 19 21.62 15.25 6.65
N PHE A 20 22.01 16.31 7.35
CA PHE A 20 21.08 17.31 7.91
C PHE A 20 20.17 17.97 6.87
N LYS A 21 20.71 18.28 5.68
CA LYS A 21 19.95 18.93 4.60
C LYS A 21 18.92 17.99 3.95
N PRO A 22 19.26 16.74 3.57
CA PRO A 22 18.26 15.74 3.17
C PRO A 22 17.20 15.45 4.24
N ILE A 23 17.57 15.36 5.52
CA ILE A 23 16.62 15.13 6.62
C ILE A 23 15.71 16.36 6.85
N PHE A 24 16.23 17.57 6.70
CA PHE A 24 15.42 18.79 6.70
C PHE A 24 14.44 18.82 5.51
N HIS A 25 14.90 18.54 4.29
CA HIS A 25 14.03 18.51 3.10
C HIS A 25 12.89 17.49 3.25
N TRP A 26 13.20 16.28 3.74
CA TRP A 26 12.22 15.23 4.06
C TRP A 26 11.14 15.76 5.00
N LEU A 27 11.52 16.21 6.20
CA LEU A 27 10.60 16.61 7.26
C LEU A 27 9.86 17.92 7.00
N ASN A 28 10.30 18.70 6.00
CA ASN A 28 9.75 20.01 5.65
C ASN A 28 8.90 20.00 4.35
N HIS A 29 8.99 18.95 3.52
CA HIS A 29 8.25 18.80 2.25
C HIS A 29 8.39 20.02 1.31
N SER A 30 9.51 20.73 1.41
CA SER A 30 9.76 22.03 0.78
C SER A 30 11.24 22.42 0.89
N PRO A 31 11.85 23.11 -0.09
CA PRO A 31 13.17 23.71 0.06
C PRO A 31 13.18 24.91 1.03
N THR A 32 12.05 25.62 1.15
CA THR A 32 11.89 26.78 2.04
C THR A 32 11.27 26.34 3.38
N PRO A 33 11.83 26.72 4.55
CA PRO A 33 11.29 26.37 5.86
C PRO A 33 9.78 26.66 6.02
N SER A 34 9.06 25.69 6.57
CA SER A 34 7.62 25.74 6.82
C SER A 34 7.30 25.26 8.24
N THR A 35 6.01 25.35 8.64
CA THR A 35 5.53 24.83 9.92
C THR A 35 5.80 23.33 10.10
N LEU A 36 5.85 22.55 9.01
CA LEU A 36 6.18 21.11 9.03
C LEU A 36 7.56 20.83 9.65
N PHE A 37 8.49 21.78 9.58
CA PHE A 37 9.76 21.72 10.31
C PHE A 37 9.77 22.58 11.57
N THR A 38 9.36 23.86 11.51
CA THR A 38 9.56 24.77 12.65
C THR A 38 8.74 24.41 13.89
N ASN A 39 7.61 23.73 13.70
CA ASN A 39 6.73 23.28 14.77
C ASN A 39 6.86 21.78 15.07
N ARG A 40 7.83 21.09 14.46
CA ARG A 40 8.09 19.67 14.70
C ARG A 40 8.84 19.45 15.99
N GLU A 41 8.43 18.48 16.79
CA GLU A 41 9.22 18.03 17.93
C GLU A 41 10.38 17.15 17.46
N ILE A 42 11.58 17.43 17.97
CA ILE A 42 12.70 16.50 17.99
C ILE A 42 13.15 16.31 19.44
N ALA A 43 13.27 15.05 19.87
CA ALA A 43 13.70 14.67 21.20
C ALA A 43 15.15 14.16 21.19
N PHE A 44 15.98 14.64 22.11
CA PHE A 44 17.39 14.27 22.23
C PHE A 44 17.59 13.31 23.41
N ASN A 45 18.09 12.11 23.16
CA ASN A 45 18.55 11.19 24.20
C ASN A 45 20.05 11.42 24.42
N LEU A 46 20.43 11.81 25.64
CA LEU A 46 21.80 12.20 25.96
C LEU A 46 22.64 11.03 26.54
N PRO A 47 23.98 11.14 26.59
CA PRO A 47 24.86 10.08 27.13
C PRO A 47 24.68 9.75 28.62
N ASN A 48 23.89 10.54 29.36
CA ASN A 48 23.51 10.31 30.76
C ASN A 48 22.11 9.67 30.89
N ASP A 49 21.61 9.05 29.82
CA ASP A 49 20.28 8.45 29.68
C ASP A 49 19.09 9.40 29.94
N SER A 50 19.31 10.71 29.99
CA SER A 50 18.24 11.72 30.05
C SER A 50 17.71 12.08 28.67
N MET A 51 16.39 12.27 28.55
CA MET A 51 15.73 12.68 27.31
C MET A 51 15.23 14.13 27.40
N ILE A 52 15.71 15.00 26.50
CA ILE A 52 15.20 16.35 26.30
C ILE A 52 14.16 16.33 25.18
N ARG A 53 12.87 16.37 25.56
CA ARG A 53 11.72 16.50 24.64
C ARG A 53 11.43 17.95 24.24
N TYR A 54 10.66 18.10 23.16
CA TYR A 54 10.13 19.37 22.63
C TYR A 54 11.20 20.38 22.19
N ASN A 55 12.29 19.93 21.58
CA ASN A 55 13.14 20.85 20.79
C ASN A 55 12.47 21.10 19.43
N SER A 56 12.69 22.27 18.85
CA SER A 56 12.36 22.56 17.45
C SER A 56 13.31 23.62 16.89
N PHE A 57 13.47 23.65 15.56
CA PHE A 57 14.51 24.41 14.87
C PHE A 57 13.91 25.14 13.66
N ASN A 58 14.45 26.30 13.29
CA ASN A 58 13.96 27.07 12.13
C ASN A 58 14.38 26.42 10.80
N ASP A 59 15.57 25.81 10.76
CA ASP A 59 16.26 25.39 9.54
C ASP A 59 17.28 24.25 9.83
N ALA A 60 17.88 23.72 8.76
CA ALA A 60 18.88 22.64 8.83
C ALA A 60 20.14 23.02 9.64
N GLU A 61 20.56 24.29 9.63
CA GLU A 61 21.80 24.72 10.28
C GLU A 61 21.63 25.02 11.76
N GLU A 62 20.47 25.50 12.19
CA GLU A 62 20.08 25.46 13.60
C GLU A 62 19.99 24.02 14.11
N PHE A 63 19.44 23.09 13.32
CA PHE A 63 19.37 21.68 13.69
C PHE A 63 20.77 21.05 13.80
N LYS A 64 21.63 21.19 12.78
CA LYS A 64 23.04 20.74 12.78
C LYS A 64 23.81 21.30 13.98
N ARG A 65 23.74 22.61 14.20
CA ARG A 65 24.38 23.32 15.32
C ARG A 65 23.90 22.79 16.68
N MET A 66 22.60 22.53 16.84
CA MET A 66 22.03 22.07 18.11
C MET A 66 22.32 20.59 18.39
N VAL A 67 22.26 19.71 17.38
CA VAL A 67 22.69 18.31 17.54
C VAL A 67 24.19 18.25 17.88
N CYS A 68 25.04 19.01 17.18
CA CYS A 68 26.47 19.08 17.50
C CYS A 68 26.77 19.68 18.89
N LYS A 69 25.89 20.54 19.42
CA LYS A 69 26.02 21.13 20.77
C LYS A 69 25.65 20.15 21.88
N PHE A 70 24.57 19.39 21.70
CA PHE A 70 24.07 18.44 22.71
C PHE A 70 24.70 17.05 22.60
N ASN A 71 25.21 16.70 21.41
CA ASN A 71 25.81 15.41 21.06
C ASN A 71 25.02 14.19 21.58
N PRO A 72 23.74 14.04 21.17
CA PRO A 72 22.88 12.97 21.66
C PRO A 72 23.32 11.59 21.17
N THR A 73 23.09 10.55 21.99
CA THR A 73 23.34 9.14 21.60
C THR A 73 22.41 8.67 20.49
N ARG A 74 21.21 9.25 20.45
CA ARG A 74 20.25 9.20 19.33
C ARG A 74 19.25 10.36 19.48
N PHE A 75 18.60 10.74 18.39
CA PHE A 75 17.42 11.61 18.47
C PHE A 75 16.22 10.98 17.78
N GLU A 76 15.03 11.41 18.22
CA GLU A 76 13.75 10.84 17.85
C GLU A 76 12.85 11.96 17.33
N ILE A 77 12.18 11.71 16.21
CA ILE A 77 11.28 12.64 15.55
C ILE A 77 9.87 12.43 16.10
N GLY A 78 9.22 13.54 16.42
CA GLY A 78 7.84 13.61 16.87
C GLY A 78 6.94 14.37 15.90
N PRO A 79 5.71 14.69 16.32
CA PRO A 79 4.73 15.37 15.48
C PRO A 79 5.06 16.84 15.26
N VAL A 80 4.42 17.38 14.22
CA VAL A 80 4.20 18.82 14.01
C VAL A 80 3.10 19.27 14.98
N TYR A 81 3.30 20.42 15.62
CA TYR A 81 2.37 21.02 16.58
C TYR A 81 1.72 22.32 16.05
N THR A 82 0.62 22.73 16.67
CA THR A 82 -0.03 24.04 16.44
C THR A 82 0.91 25.24 16.67
N ALA A 83 1.89 25.09 17.55
CA ALA A 83 2.93 26.09 17.84
C ALA A 83 4.30 25.41 18.02
N ARG A 84 5.37 26.20 18.06
CA ARG A 84 6.76 25.72 18.20
C ARG A 84 6.97 24.96 19.53
N PRO A 85 7.39 23.67 19.54
CA PRO A 85 7.59 22.88 20.75
C PRO A 85 8.51 23.49 21.82
N ARG A 86 9.55 24.22 21.38
CA ARG A 86 10.45 24.94 22.31
C ARG A 86 9.74 26.06 23.07
N ASP A 87 8.74 26.67 22.44
CA ASP A 87 7.98 27.81 22.94
C ASP A 87 6.68 27.39 23.67
N ARG A 88 6.39 26.07 23.77
CA ARG A 88 5.12 25.48 24.28
C ARG A 88 4.60 26.05 25.60
N LYS A 89 5.48 26.53 26.48
CA LYS A 89 5.10 27.19 27.75
C LYS A 89 4.25 28.45 27.55
N THR A 90 4.32 29.08 26.37
CA THR A 90 3.56 30.29 26.01
C THR A 90 2.31 29.99 25.19
N ALA A 91 2.20 28.79 24.60
CA ALA A 91 1.07 28.37 23.76
C ALA A 91 -0.17 27.94 24.56
N GLY A 92 -0.02 27.70 25.86
CA GLY A 92 -1.12 27.30 26.76
C GLY A 92 -1.81 26.01 26.32
N ASN A 93 -3.12 25.93 26.58
CA ASN A 93 -3.92 24.72 26.33
C ASN A 93 -4.15 24.41 24.84
N GLY A 94 -3.74 25.30 23.92
CA GLY A 94 -3.86 25.09 22.46
C GLY A 94 -2.70 24.29 21.84
N PHE A 95 -1.72 23.86 22.63
CA PHE A 95 -0.54 23.12 22.16
C PHE A 95 -0.86 21.63 21.93
N VAL A 96 -1.27 21.29 20.70
CA VAL A 96 -1.67 19.92 20.29
C VAL A 96 -0.94 19.48 19.02
N PRO A 97 -0.68 18.16 18.84
CA PRO A 97 -0.11 17.65 17.60
C PRO A 97 -1.13 17.70 16.47
N THR A 98 -0.73 18.19 15.30
CA THR A 98 -1.59 18.32 14.11
C THR A 98 -1.29 17.21 13.10
N GLN A 99 -0.03 17.09 12.69
CA GLN A 99 0.45 16.16 11.67
C GLN A 99 1.65 15.36 12.18
N ARG A 100 1.79 14.11 11.73
CA ARG A 100 3.03 13.31 11.83
C ARG A 100 2.93 12.15 10.86
N GLU A 101 4.05 11.78 10.26
CA GLU A 101 4.21 10.56 9.48
C GLU A 101 3.48 9.38 10.14
N LEU A 102 2.77 8.59 9.34
CA LEU A 102 2.36 7.29 9.81
C LEU A 102 3.60 6.41 9.88
N VAL A 103 3.80 5.71 10.99
CA VAL A 103 4.98 4.87 11.20
C VAL A 103 4.57 3.51 11.73
N PHE A 104 5.42 2.53 11.44
CA PHE A 104 5.37 1.18 12.00
C PHE A 104 6.79 0.79 12.45
N ASP A 105 6.89 -0.01 13.51
CA ASP A 105 8.15 -0.56 14.02
C ASP A 105 8.02 -2.09 14.14
N ILE A 106 9.06 -2.80 13.75
CA ILE A 106 9.12 -4.25 13.58
C ILE A 106 10.47 -4.72 14.13
N ASP A 107 10.48 -5.37 15.30
CA ASP A 107 11.68 -5.90 15.92
C ASP A 107 11.68 -7.44 15.89
N MET A 108 12.84 -8.04 15.58
CA MET A 108 13.04 -9.49 15.61
C MET A 108 12.62 -10.18 16.92
N THR A 109 12.58 -9.48 18.07
CA THR A 109 12.05 -10.08 19.33
C THR A 109 10.61 -10.56 19.20
N ASP A 110 9.79 -9.92 18.39
CA ASP A 110 8.39 -10.33 18.25
C ASP A 110 8.28 -11.71 17.54
N TYR A 111 9.36 -12.16 16.90
CA TYR A 111 9.50 -13.46 16.25
C TYR A 111 10.29 -14.48 17.09
N ASP A 112 10.72 -14.16 18.32
CA ASP A 112 11.36 -15.13 19.23
C ASP A 112 10.55 -16.44 19.42
N PRO A 113 9.20 -16.45 19.46
CA PRO A 113 8.42 -17.69 19.55
C PRO A 113 8.46 -18.57 18.29
N VAL A 114 8.94 -18.07 17.15
CA VAL A 114 8.92 -18.75 15.84
C VAL A 114 10.28 -18.78 15.12
N ARG A 115 11.38 -18.45 15.82
CA ARG A 115 12.74 -18.54 15.29
C ARG A 115 13.62 -19.41 16.19
N ASN A 116 14.43 -20.26 15.58
CA ASN A 116 15.35 -21.18 16.28
C ASN A 116 16.82 -20.77 16.12
N CYS A 117 17.17 -20.00 15.09
CA CYS A 117 18.58 -19.71 14.75
C CYS A 117 19.25 -18.63 15.61
N CYS A 118 18.50 -17.86 16.41
CA CYS A 118 18.96 -16.75 17.25
C CYS A 118 17.95 -16.49 18.37
N THR A 119 18.41 -16.02 19.55
CA THR A 119 17.53 -15.56 20.64
C THR A 119 17.69 -14.06 20.91
N ASP A 120 16.70 -13.49 21.60
CA ASP A 120 16.72 -12.15 22.19
C ASP A 120 17.12 -11.06 21.19
N ALA A 121 18.38 -10.64 21.23
CA ALA A 121 18.90 -9.50 20.50
C ALA A 121 20.10 -9.86 19.60
N GLY A 122 20.25 -11.15 19.30
CA GLY A 122 21.02 -11.66 18.17
C GLY A 122 20.19 -11.68 16.88
N ILE A 123 20.87 -11.54 15.75
CA ILE A 123 20.32 -11.73 14.39
C ILE A 123 21.36 -12.38 13.48
N CYS A 124 20.90 -13.05 12.44
CA CYS A 124 21.67 -13.54 11.30
C CYS A 124 20.83 -13.42 10.02
N HIS A 125 21.39 -13.81 8.87
CA HIS A 125 20.67 -13.79 7.59
C HIS A 125 19.38 -14.62 7.61
N ARG A 126 19.40 -15.82 8.22
CA ARG A 126 18.26 -16.74 8.33
C ARG A 126 17.02 -16.07 8.92
N CYS A 127 17.13 -15.50 10.13
CA CYS A 127 15.99 -14.78 10.72
C CYS A 127 15.69 -13.44 10.06
N TRP A 128 16.61 -12.82 9.30
CA TRP A 128 16.30 -11.56 8.61
C TRP A 128 15.20 -11.73 7.54
N ALA A 129 14.98 -12.95 7.03
CA ALA A 129 13.85 -13.27 6.17
C ALA A 129 12.47 -12.97 6.79
N PHE A 130 12.32 -13.00 8.13
CA PHE A 130 11.08 -12.53 8.80
C PHE A 130 10.83 -11.04 8.55
N ILE A 131 11.88 -10.22 8.59
CA ILE A 131 11.78 -8.79 8.29
C ILE A 131 11.58 -8.57 6.79
N ALA A 132 12.20 -9.38 5.93
CA ALA A 132 11.98 -9.30 4.48
C ALA A 132 10.52 -9.58 4.08
N ALA A 133 9.93 -10.65 4.62
CA ALA A 133 8.52 -10.97 4.42
C ALA A 133 7.59 -9.89 5.01
N ALA A 134 7.88 -9.41 6.22
CA ALA A 134 7.14 -8.32 6.84
C ALA A 134 7.17 -7.03 6.00
N VAL A 135 8.32 -6.68 5.41
CA VAL A 135 8.46 -5.52 4.52
C VAL A 135 7.62 -5.67 3.26
N ARG A 136 7.70 -6.80 2.54
CA ARG A 136 6.94 -6.97 1.29
C ARG A 136 5.43 -6.96 1.52
N VAL A 137 4.95 -7.73 2.50
CA VAL A 137 3.52 -7.79 2.85
C VAL A 137 2.98 -6.41 3.22
N LEU A 138 3.73 -5.62 4.01
CA LEU A 138 3.29 -4.27 4.40
C LEU A 138 3.43 -3.25 3.26
N ASP A 139 4.51 -3.27 2.47
CA ASP A 139 4.71 -2.34 1.35
C ASP A 139 3.62 -2.53 0.28
N HIS A 140 3.30 -3.77 -0.09
CA HIS A 140 2.15 -4.10 -0.94
C HIS A 140 0.82 -3.66 -0.29
N THR A 141 0.50 -4.12 0.93
CA THR A 141 -0.78 -3.79 1.59
C THR A 141 -1.02 -2.28 1.72
N ILE A 142 0.02 -1.51 2.04
CA ILE A 142 -0.08 -0.06 2.26
C ILE A 142 -0.18 0.72 0.93
N ARG A 143 0.43 0.24 -0.16
CA ARG A 143 0.21 0.79 -1.50
C ARG A 143 -1.16 0.44 -2.04
N ASP A 144 -1.50 -0.84 -2.05
CA ASP A 144 -2.63 -1.35 -2.83
C ASP A 144 -3.98 -1.13 -2.14
N GLN A 145 -4.03 -1.22 -0.80
CA GLN A 145 -5.28 -1.14 -0.04
C GLN A 145 -5.55 0.26 0.52
N PHE A 146 -4.50 1.04 0.83
CA PHE A 146 -4.60 2.40 1.38
C PHE A 146 -4.24 3.52 0.38
N GLY A 147 -3.53 3.18 -0.72
CA GLY A 147 -3.14 4.16 -1.73
C GLY A 147 -2.15 5.20 -1.20
N TYR A 148 -1.16 4.77 -0.41
CA TYR A 148 -0.03 5.60 0.03
C TYR A 148 1.24 5.25 -0.78
N VAL A 149 2.00 6.27 -1.18
CA VAL A 149 3.14 6.15 -2.09
C VAL A 149 4.47 6.50 -1.44
N HIS A 150 4.51 7.46 -0.52
CA HIS A 150 5.74 7.99 0.08
C HIS A 150 6.19 7.16 1.30
N LEU A 151 6.43 5.87 1.06
CA LEU A 151 6.96 4.91 2.02
C LEU A 151 8.50 5.00 2.08
N LEU A 152 9.05 5.19 3.30
CA LEU A 152 10.48 5.20 3.62
C LEU A 152 10.77 4.11 4.65
N TRP A 153 11.30 2.98 4.20
CA TRP A 153 11.80 1.90 5.05
C TRP A 153 13.20 2.24 5.56
N VAL A 154 13.47 2.00 6.85
CA VAL A 154 14.71 2.40 7.54
C VAL A 154 15.15 1.32 8.52
N TYR A 155 16.35 0.77 8.33
CA TYR A 155 16.94 -0.21 9.25
C TYR A 155 17.15 0.40 10.63
N SER A 156 16.77 -0.32 11.69
CA SER A 156 16.84 0.18 13.07
C SER A 156 18.26 0.28 13.66
N GLY A 157 19.30 -0.01 12.85
CA GLY A 157 20.71 -0.04 13.26
C GLY A 157 21.09 -1.28 14.07
N ARG A 158 20.15 -2.22 14.29
CA ARG A 158 20.42 -3.46 15.03
C ARG A 158 19.72 -4.72 14.50
N ARG A 159 18.39 -4.79 14.58
CA ARG A 159 17.63 -6.05 14.50
C ARG A 159 16.18 -5.90 14.03
N GLY A 160 15.82 -4.74 13.49
CA GLY A 160 14.45 -4.44 13.08
C GLY A 160 14.44 -3.40 11.98
N ILE A 161 13.25 -3.04 11.53
CA ILE A 161 13.04 -2.02 10.50
C ILE A 161 11.87 -1.12 10.91
N HIS A 162 12.00 0.16 10.61
CA HIS A 162 10.94 1.14 10.77
C HIS A 162 10.38 1.48 9.38
N LEU A 163 9.07 1.68 9.26
CA LEU A 163 8.45 2.36 8.12
C LEU A 163 8.06 3.77 8.54
N TRP A 164 8.27 4.74 7.65
CA TRP A 164 7.70 6.09 7.71
C TRP A 164 6.91 6.36 6.43
N ILE A 165 5.72 6.92 6.55
CA ILE A 165 4.82 7.25 5.44
C ILE A 165 4.54 8.75 5.48
N SER A 166 4.96 9.44 4.42
CA SER A 166 5.01 10.91 4.33
C SER A 166 3.88 11.51 3.48
N ASP A 167 2.93 10.69 3.01
CA ASP A 167 1.71 11.11 2.33
C ASP A 167 0.88 12.06 3.22
N THR A 168 0.38 13.17 2.66
CA THR A 168 -0.34 14.20 3.43
C THR A 168 -1.54 13.64 4.20
N GLU A 169 -2.33 12.78 3.56
CA GLU A 169 -3.46 12.08 4.21
C GLU A 169 -2.99 11.22 5.40
N ALA A 170 -1.93 10.43 5.21
CA ALA A 170 -1.34 9.57 6.25
C ALA A 170 -0.79 10.40 7.42
N MET A 171 -0.24 11.58 7.13
CA MET A 171 0.27 12.51 8.13
C MET A 171 -0.84 13.12 8.99
N GLU A 172 -2.02 13.35 8.43
CA GLU A 172 -3.15 14.02 9.08
C GLU A 172 -4.03 13.07 9.92
N LEU A 173 -3.95 11.76 9.68
CA LEU A 173 -4.74 10.72 10.38
C LEU A 173 -4.80 10.93 11.89
N THR A 174 -6.02 10.92 12.44
CA THR A 174 -6.25 11.02 13.88
C THR A 174 -5.73 9.79 14.62
N ASP A 175 -5.56 9.92 15.94
CA ASP A 175 -5.14 8.80 16.79
C ASP A 175 -6.16 7.65 16.75
N ASP A 176 -7.44 7.92 16.46
CA ASP A 176 -8.48 6.90 16.31
C ASP A 176 -8.41 6.21 14.95
N GLN A 177 -8.26 6.97 13.85
CA GLN A 177 -8.02 6.40 12.51
C GLN A 177 -6.74 5.54 12.48
N ARG A 178 -5.70 5.96 13.22
CA ARG A 178 -4.48 5.16 13.41
C ARG A 178 -4.75 3.87 14.19
N LYS A 179 -5.58 3.87 15.24
CA LYS A 179 -5.98 2.62 15.91
C LYS A 179 -6.68 1.65 14.96
N THR A 180 -7.66 2.12 14.17
CA THR A 180 -8.43 1.26 13.26
C THR A 180 -7.55 0.63 12.19
N MET A 181 -6.69 1.42 11.54
CA MET A 181 -5.73 0.94 10.53
C MET A 181 -4.66 0.02 11.11
N VAL A 182 -4.15 0.31 12.32
CA VAL A 182 -3.21 -0.58 13.02
C VAL A 182 -3.89 -1.89 13.39
N ALA A 183 -5.16 -1.87 13.83
CA ALA A 183 -5.92 -3.09 14.11
C ALA A 183 -6.16 -3.92 12.84
N PHE A 184 -6.48 -3.28 11.70
CA PHE A 184 -6.61 -3.94 10.40
C PHE A 184 -5.32 -4.65 9.97
N LEU A 185 -4.16 -4.01 10.16
CA LEU A 185 -2.86 -4.58 9.81
C LEU A 185 -2.34 -5.61 10.82
N THR A 186 -2.85 -5.62 12.06
CA THR A 186 -2.38 -6.52 13.14
C THR A 186 -3.16 -7.85 13.13
N VAL A 187 -2.70 -8.77 12.27
CA VAL A 187 -3.32 -10.09 12.11
C VAL A 187 -2.93 -11.06 13.23
N VAL A 188 -1.65 -11.13 13.59
CA VAL A 188 -1.12 -12.16 14.51
C VAL A 188 -1.36 -11.74 15.98
N PRO A 189 -1.98 -12.58 16.83
CA PRO A 189 -2.13 -12.31 18.26
C PRO A 189 -0.78 -12.19 18.98
N LYS A 190 -0.68 -11.23 19.92
CA LYS A 190 0.47 -11.08 20.84
C LYS A 190 0.49 -12.09 22.00
N ASP A 191 -0.52 -12.93 22.11
CA ASP A 191 -0.60 -14.01 23.09
C ASP A 191 -0.34 -15.33 22.36
N GLU A 192 0.81 -15.96 22.62
CA GLU A 192 1.25 -17.21 22.01
C GLU A 192 0.25 -18.37 22.20
N ASN A 193 -0.61 -18.29 23.23
CA ASN A 193 -1.63 -19.30 23.52
C ASN A 193 -2.91 -19.10 22.69
N LYS A 194 -3.08 -17.95 22.03
CA LYS A 194 -4.18 -17.70 21.11
C LYS A 194 -3.81 -18.18 19.72
N LYS A 195 -4.44 -19.28 19.31
CA LYS A 195 -4.53 -19.66 17.90
C LYS A 195 -5.02 -18.46 17.08
N LEU A 196 -4.35 -18.19 15.95
CA LEU A 196 -4.87 -17.27 14.95
C LEU A 196 -6.20 -17.79 14.38
N ASN A 197 -7.19 -16.90 14.27
CA ASN A 197 -8.40 -17.14 13.52
C ASN A 197 -8.83 -15.85 12.83
N VAL A 198 -8.48 -15.69 11.55
CA VAL A 198 -8.89 -14.53 10.74
C VAL A 198 -10.29 -14.65 10.16
N ARG A 199 -11.01 -15.76 10.43
CA ARG A 199 -12.32 -16.07 9.82
C ARG A 199 -13.45 -15.92 10.83
N TYR A 200 -14.50 -15.22 10.42
CA TYR A 200 -15.77 -15.18 11.16
C TYR A 200 -16.53 -16.49 10.93
N GLY A 201 -16.25 -17.51 11.75
CA GLY A 201 -16.73 -18.88 11.55
C GLY A 201 -16.04 -19.59 10.38
N SER A 202 -16.66 -20.63 9.84
CA SER A 202 -16.11 -21.45 8.74
C SER A 202 -16.19 -20.78 7.35
N ARG A 203 -15.84 -19.49 7.25
CA ARG A 203 -15.89 -18.70 6.01
C ARG A 203 -14.55 -18.74 5.25
N VAL A 204 -14.56 -18.21 4.03
CA VAL A 204 -13.35 -17.96 3.22
C VAL A 204 -12.43 -16.96 3.96
N LEU A 205 -11.12 -17.04 3.69
CA LEU A 205 -10.13 -16.03 4.10
C LEU A 205 -10.58 -14.60 3.69
N PRO A 206 -10.41 -13.56 4.53
CA PRO A 206 -10.63 -12.17 4.13
C PRO A 206 -9.80 -11.80 2.89
N ALA A 207 -10.43 -11.17 1.89
CA ALA A 207 -9.78 -10.87 0.61
C ALA A 207 -8.51 -10.01 0.77
N SER A 208 -8.48 -9.08 1.73
CA SER A 208 -7.32 -8.26 2.08
C SER A 208 -6.09 -9.06 2.53
N LEU A 209 -6.27 -10.29 3.02
CA LEU A 209 -5.19 -11.17 3.45
C LEU A 209 -4.76 -12.19 2.39
N ARG A 210 -5.46 -12.27 1.25
CA ARG A 210 -5.15 -13.28 0.24
C ARG A 210 -3.80 -13.04 -0.47
N PRO A 211 -3.47 -11.83 -0.96
CA PRO A 211 -2.14 -11.56 -1.52
C PRO A 211 -1.01 -11.82 -0.52
N ALA A 212 -1.25 -11.51 0.76
CA ALA A 212 -0.30 -11.79 1.83
C ALA A 212 -0.14 -13.31 2.05
N LEU A 213 -1.21 -14.09 2.10
CA LEU A 213 -1.13 -15.55 2.23
C LEU A 213 -0.40 -16.19 1.03
N ASP A 214 -0.71 -15.75 -0.19
CA ASP A 214 -0.14 -16.32 -1.41
C ASP A 214 1.38 -16.07 -1.49
N GLU A 215 1.85 -14.88 -1.10
CA GLU A 215 3.29 -14.59 -0.95
C GLU A 215 3.93 -15.40 0.20
N LEU A 216 3.27 -15.41 1.37
CA LEU A 216 3.79 -16.02 2.60
C LEU A 216 3.78 -17.55 2.58
N ALA A 217 3.01 -18.22 1.71
CA ALA A 217 3.03 -19.67 1.58
C ALA A 217 4.39 -20.20 1.06
N MET A 218 5.05 -19.44 0.18
CA MET A 218 6.41 -19.73 -0.26
C MET A 218 7.41 -19.46 0.87
N VAL A 219 7.31 -18.28 1.50
CA VAL A 219 8.15 -17.91 2.66
C VAL A 219 8.06 -18.95 3.77
N PHE A 220 6.88 -19.48 4.06
CA PHE A 220 6.68 -20.49 5.10
C PHE A 220 7.47 -21.78 4.80
N THR A 221 7.49 -22.21 3.54
CA THR A 221 8.22 -23.43 3.15
C THR A 221 9.72 -23.26 3.36
N ASP A 222 10.31 -22.17 2.85
CA ASP A 222 11.75 -21.96 2.97
C ASP A 222 12.15 -21.52 4.39
N LEU A 223 11.46 -20.55 5.00
CA LEU A 223 11.84 -20.01 6.30
C LEU A 223 11.46 -20.91 7.48
N ILE A 224 10.22 -21.40 7.54
CA ILE A 224 9.71 -22.08 8.74
C ILE A 224 10.07 -23.57 8.74
N LEU A 225 9.97 -24.21 7.57
CA LEU A 225 10.21 -25.66 7.46
C LEU A 225 11.68 -26.01 7.23
N ARG A 226 12.37 -25.31 6.32
CA ARG A 226 13.79 -25.58 6.02
C ARG A 226 14.73 -24.80 6.93
N ASP A 227 14.57 -23.47 6.98
CA ASP A 227 15.62 -22.61 7.50
C ASP A 227 15.53 -22.38 9.02
N GLN A 228 14.37 -22.47 9.65
CA GLN A 228 14.21 -22.51 11.12
C GLN A 228 13.94 -23.91 11.68
N ASP A 229 13.45 -24.85 10.85
CA ASP A 229 13.01 -26.20 11.24
C ASP A 229 12.11 -26.19 12.51
N CYS A 230 11.08 -25.33 12.50
CA CYS A 230 10.28 -24.98 13.69
C CYS A 230 9.56 -26.16 14.37
N PHE A 231 9.36 -27.27 13.66
CA PHE A 231 8.63 -28.46 14.10
C PHE A 231 9.52 -29.70 14.28
N GLU A 232 10.86 -29.60 14.16
CA GLU A 232 11.77 -30.75 14.42
C GLU A 232 11.51 -31.33 15.81
N THR A 233 11.64 -30.47 16.84
CA THR A 233 11.59 -30.83 18.26
C THR A 233 10.18 -31.08 18.78
N GLU A 234 10.06 -31.84 19.87
CA GLU A 234 8.82 -32.08 20.62
C GLU A 234 8.05 -30.79 20.93
N LYS A 235 8.72 -29.79 21.50
CA LYS A 235 8.14 -28.46 21.77
C LYS A 235 7.57 -27.81 20.49
N GLY A 236 8.26 -27.97 19.37
CA GLY A 236 7.90 -27.40 18.06
C GLY A 236 6.65 -28.04 17.47
N TRP A 237 6.62 -29.37 17.34
CA TRP A 237 5.44 -30.04 16.79
C TRP A 237 4.26 -30.04 17.76
N GLU A 238 4.47 -29.99 19.09
CA GLU A 238 3.41 -29.73 20.07
C GLU A 238 2.75 -28.36 19.86
N ALA A 239 3.52 -27.32 19.52
CA ALA A 239 2.97 -26.01 19.18
C ALA A 239 2.13 -26.06 17.90
N LEU A 240 2.57 -26.81 16.88
CA LEU A 240 1.81 -27.05 15.65
C LEU A 240 0.49 -27.79 15.92
N LEU A 241 0.52 -28.88 16.69
CA LEU A 241 -0.68 -29.69 16.99
C LEU A 241 -1.80 -28.87 17.64
N ARG A 242 -1.47 -27.91 18.51
CA ARG A 242 -2.45 -27.01 19.17
C ARG A 242 -3.21 -26.11 18.20
N LEU A 243 -2.70 -25.90 16.98
CA LEU A 243 -3.34 -25.08 15.95
C LEU A 243 -4.31 -25.89 15.07
N ILE A 244 -4.27 -27.22 15.14
CA ILE A 244 -5.11 -28.12 14.34
C ILE A 244 -6.49 -28.33 15.02
N PRO A 245 -7.62 -28.05 14.36
CA PRO A 245 -8.95 -28.06 14.98
C PRO A 245 -9.64 -29.44 15.04
N GLU A 246 -9.01 -30.51 14.57
CA GLU A 246 -9.59 -31.87 14.51
C GLU A 246 -8.78 -32.83 15.40
N PRO A 247 -9.31 -33.23 16.59
CA PRO A 247 -8.59 -34.11 17.52
C PRO A 247 -8.12 -35.41 16.90
N ARG A 248 -8.87 -36.02 15.97
CA ARG A 248 -8.47 -37.28 15.33
C ARG A 248 -7.21 -37.16 14.48
N VAL A 249 -6.99 -35.97 13.89
CA VAL A 249 -5.76 -35.67 13.15
C VAL A 249 -4.62 -35.40 14.12
N VAL A 250 -4.89 -34.70 15.23
CA VAL A 250 -3.90 -34.46 16.30
C VAL A 250 -3.39 -35.77 16.90
N ASP A 251 -4.28 -36.68 17.30
CA ASP A 251 -3.91 -37.98 17.90
C ASP A 251 -3.11 -38.87 16.93
N ALA A 252 -3.48 -38.86 15.65
CA ALA A 252 -2.80 -39.63 14.61
C ALA A 252 -1.38 -39.09 14.32
N LEU A 253 -1.23 -37.78 14.14
CA LEU A 253 0.06 -37.12 13.90
C LEU A 253 0.98 -37.23 15.13
N ARG A 254 0.44 -37.02 16.33
CA ARG A 254 1.13 -37.27 17.60
C ARG A 254 1.72 -38.68 17.64
N SER A 255 0.89 -39.71 17.44
CA SER A 255 1.31 -41.12 17.48
C SER A 255 2.39 -41.43 16.43
N GLN A 256 2.30 -40.80 15.25
CA GLN A 256 3.28 -40.95 14.17
C GLN A 256 4.63 -40.27 14.51
N TRP A 257 4.61 -39.10 15.15
CA TRP A 257 5.82 -38.34 15.45
C TRP A 257 6.49 -38.79 16.75
N GLU A 258 5.75 -39.20 17.77
CA GLU A 258 6.28 -39.82 19.00
C GLU A 258 7.01 -41.15 18.71
N SER A 259 6.63 -41.86 17.64
CA SER A 259 7.30 -43.09 17.17
C SER A 259 8.42 -42.86 16.15
N SER A 260 8.61 -41.62 15.67
CA SER A 260 9.60 -41.27 14.62
C SER A 260 10.80 -40.53 15.21
N SER A 261 11.93 -41.24 15.40
CA SER A 261 13.13 -40.72 16.08
C SER A 261 13.68 -39.40 15.52
N HIS A 262 13.57 -39.18 14.20
CA HIS A 262 13.95 -37.95 13.52
C HIS A 262 13.03 -37.74 12.31
N SER A 263 12.34 -36.60 12.26
CA SER A 263 11.51 -36.16 11.13
C SER A 263 11.59 -34.64 11.04
N SER A 264 11.88 -34.10 9.85
CA SER A 264 12.01 -32.66 9.65
C SER A 264 10.65 -31.95 9.73
N SER A 265 10.67 -30.62 9.81
CA SER A 265 9.44 -29.83 9.66
C SER A 265 8.78 -30.00 8.30
N GLU A 266 9.54 -30.21 7.22
CA GLU A 266 8.97 -30.52 5.90
C GLU A 266 8.21 -31.85 5.92
N ASP A 267 8.76 -32.90 6.55
CA ASP A 267 8.10 -34.21 6.70
C ASP A 267 6.80 -34.08 7.50
N LYS A 268 6.84 -33.42 8.67
CA LYS A 268 5.67 -33.21 9.52
C LYS A 268 4.59 -32.36 8.83
N TRP A 269 5.00 -31.36 8.03
CA TRP A 269 4.06 -30.57 7.23
C TRP A 269 3.49 -31.36 6.04
N ALA A 270 4.25 -32.28 5.45
CA ALA A 270 3.78 -33.21 4.43
C ALA A 270 2.77 -34.22 5.01
N ASP A 271 3.04 -34.77 6.20
CA ASP A 271 2.10 -35.60 6.97
C ASP A 271 0.79 -34.87 7.24
N PHE A 272 0.85 -33.63 7.74
CA PHE A 272 -0.35 -32.82 7.97
C PHE A 272 -1.14 -32.62 6.66
N LYS A 273 -0.49 -32.18 5.57
CA LYS A 273 -1.12 -32.05 4.24
C LYS A 273 -1.73 -33.37 3.74
N LYS A 274 -1.11 -34.52 4.04
CA LYS A 274 -1.63 -35.86 3.72
C LYS A 274 -2.88 -36.21 4.55
N GLN A 275 -2.92 -35.85 5.83
CA GLN A 275 -4.14 -35.97 6.65
C GLN A 275 -5.28 -35.13 6.07
N ILE A 276 -5.05 -33.86 5.69
CA ILE A 276 -6.07 -33.03 5.02
C ILE A 276 -6.56 -33.69 3.72
N LYS A 277 -5.63 -34.20 2.89
CA LYS A 277 -5.97 -34.86 1.61
C LYS A 277 -6.83 -36.12 1.79
N SER A 278 -6.79 -36.80 2.95
CA SER A 278 -7.61 -37.99 3.23
C SER A 278 -9.12 -37.72 3.37
N PHE A 279 -9.51 -36.49 3.73
CA PHE A 279 -10.91 -36.08 3.80
C PHE A 279 -11.43 -35.67 2.41
N LYS A 280 -12.66 -36.07 2.05
CA LYS A 280 -13.29 -35.68 0.76
C LYS A 280 -13.39 -34.15 0.62
N LYS A 281 -13.28 -33.61 -0.61
CA LYS A 281 -13.30 -32.16 -0.91
C LYS A 281 -14.39 -31.40 -0.15
N GLU A 282 -15.62 -31.92 -0.19
CA GLU A 282 -16.85 -31.29 0.31
C GLU A 282 -17.05 -31.32 1.84
N THR A 283 -16.14 -31.89 2.64
CA THR A 283 -16.37 -32.05 4.09
C THR A 283 -16.00 -30.81 4.90
N SER A 284 -16.81 -30.52 5.93
CA SER A 284 -16.53 -29.43 6.87
C SER A 284 -15.21 -29.65 7.64
N GLN A 285 -14.82 -30.90 7.88
CA GLN A 285 -13.50 -31.23 8.42
C GLN A 285 -12.38 -30.76 7.49
N ARG A 286 -12.44 -31.09 6.19
CA ARG A 286 -11.40 -30.66 5.23
C ARG A 286 -11.35 -29.14 5.11
N ALA A 287 -12.50 -28.48 5.06
CA ALA A 287 -12.57 -27.01 5.03
C ALA A 287 -11.93 -26.38 6.29
N ALA A 288 -12.26 -26.87 7.48
CA ALA A 288 -11.69 -26.39 8.75
C ALA A 288 -10.19 -26.68 8.87
N LEU A 289 -9.71 -27.82 8.36
CA LEU A 289 -8.30 -28.17 8.31
C LEU A 289 -7.53 -27.30 7.31
N THR A 290 -8.10 -27.00 6.15
CA THR A 290 -7.49 -26.13 5.13
C THR A 290 -7.40 -24.70 5.65
N ALA A 291 -8.49 -24.16 6.22
CA ALA A 291 -8.48 -22.87 6.90
C ALA A 291 -7.43 -22.79 8.03
N ALA A 292 -7.27 -23.86 8.82
CA ALA A 292 -6.23 -23.93 9.83
C ALA A 292 -4.80 -23.98 9.26
N MET A 293 -4.59 -24.65 8.12
CA MET A 293 -3.31 -24.65 7.41
C MET A 293 -2.92 -23.23 6.95
N GLU A 294 -3.89 -22.48 6.42
CA GLU A 294 -3.74 -21.07 6.06
C GLU A 294 -3.48 -20.17 7.29
N ASP A 295 -4.18 -20.39 8.42
CA ASP A 295 -3.91 -19.71 9.69
C ASP A 295 -2.50 -20.02 10.23
N ILE A 296 -2.01 -21.24 10.10
CA ILE A 296 -0.65 -21.62 10.53
C ILE A 296 0.41 -20.89 9.71
N ILE A 297 0.24 -20.79 8.38
CA ILE A 297 1.15 -20.03 7.51
C ILE A 297 1.24 -18.57 8.00
N LEU A 298 0.09 -17.91 8.15
CA LEU A 298 0.02 -16.52 8.63
C LEU A 298 0.58 -16.36 10.04
N GLN A 299 0.24 -17.23 11.00
CA GLN A 299 0.69 -17.11 12.39
C GLN A 299 2.22 -17.21 12.54
N TYR A 300 2.89 -17.98 11.66
CA TYR A 300 4.35 -18.12 11.70
C TYR A 300 5.11 -17.06 10.88
N THR A 301 4.51 -16.48 9.82
CA THR A 301 5.26 -15.64 8.86
C THR A 301 4.74 -14.21 8.66
N TYR A 302 3.49 -13.90 9.04
CA TYR A 302 2.91 -12.59 8.81
C TYR A 302 3.52 -11.50 9.73
N PRO A 303 3.68 -10.25 9.25
CA PRO A 303 4.23 -9.13 10.01
C PRO A 303 3.68 -8.96 11.43
N ARG A 304 4.60 -8.89 12.40
CA ARG A 304 4.34 -8.57 13.81
C ARG A 304 4.73 -7.11 14.07
N LEU A 305 3.86 -6.34 14.73
CA LEU A 305 3.94 -4.88 14.82
C LEU A 305 3.96 -4.37 16.27
N ASP A 306 4.83 -3.39 16.59
CA ASP A 306 4.56 -2.53 17.76
C ASP A 306 3.50 -1.46 17.42
N GLU A 307 2.26 -1.89 17.57
CA GLU A 307 1.06 -1.06 17.56
C GLU A 307 1.19 0.26 18.33
N ASN A 308 1.95 0.31 19.44
CA ASN A 308 2.00 1.50 20.30
C ASN A 308 2.74 2.67 19.65
N VAL A 309 3.78 2.38 18.87
CA VAL A 309 4.54 3.36 18.07
C VAL A 309 3.64 4.05 17.04
N SER A 310 2.67 3.28 16.55
CA SER A 310 1.80 3.55 15.41
C SER A 310 0.50 4.26 15.80
N LYS A 311 -0.10 3.87 16.94
CA LYS A 311 -1.46 4.26 17.39
C LYS A 311 -1.65 5.73 17.79
N LYS A 312 -0.60 6.51 18.07
CA LYS A 312 -0.73 7.89 18.58
C LYS A 312 0.20 8.87 17.91
N ARG A 313 -0.31 10.06 17.52
CA ARG A 313 0.53 11.11 16.90
C ARG A 313 1.62 11.64 17.84
N ASN A 314 1.44 11.62 19.15
CA ASN A 314 2.44 12.13 20.11
C ASN A 314 3.61 11.18 20.45
N HIS A 315 3.64 9.98 19.86
CA HIS A 315 4.77 9.06 19.97
C HIS A 315 6.03 9.64 19.28
N LEU A 316 7.21 9.15 19.68
CA LEU A 316 8.51 9.52 19.13
C LEU A 316 9.14 8.30 18.47
N LEU A 317 9.81 8.45 17.33
CA LEU A 317 10.55 7.35 16.71
C LEU A 317 11.94 7.80 16.25
N LYS A 318 12.95 6.96 16.46
CA LYS A 318 14.38 7.26 16.21
C LYS A 318 14.60 7.65 14.76
N ALA A 319 15.26 8.79 14.56
CA ALA A 319 15.46 9.38 13.25
C ALA A 319 16.32 8.50 12.32
N PRO A 320 16.08 8.54 11.00
CA PRO A 320 17.00 7.97 10.02
C PRO A 320 18.41 8.55 10.17
N PHE A 321 19.41 7.78 9.74
CA PHE A 321 20.84 8.06 9.86
C PHE A 321 21.40 8.22 11.30
N CYS A 322 20.61 7.99 12.36
CA CYS A 322 21.17 7.87 13.71
C CYS A 322 22.18 6.71 13.78
N VAL A 323 23.25 6.87 14.59
CA VAL A 323 24.12 5.76 14.98
C VAL A 323 23.41 4.91 16.04
N HIS A 324 23.41 3.59 15.93
CA HIS A 324 22.91 2.73 17.00
C HIS A 324 24.03 2.43 18.03
N PRO A 325 23.87 2.85 19.31
CA PRO A 325 25.00 2.99 20.24
C PRO A 325 25.64 1.69 20.74
N LYS A 326 25.03 0.51 20.47
CA LYS A 326 25.59 -0.81 20.83
C LYS A 326 26.19 -1.58 19.64
N THR A 327 26.07 -1.06 18.41
CA THR A 327 26.55 -1.73 17.18
C THR A 327 27.41 -0.82 16.30
N GLY A 328 27.35 0.50 16.51
CA GLY A 328 28.01 1.49 15.65
C GLY A 328 27.38 1.65 14.27
N ARG A 329 26.43 0.79 13.87
CA ARG A 329 25.77 0.84 12.56
C ARG A 329 24.88 2.07 12.42
N ILE A 330 24.82 2.60 11.20
CA ILE A 330 23.91 3.70 10.85
C ILE A 330 22.49 3.16 10.58
N CYS A 331 21.47 3.90 11.00
CA CYS A 331 20.07 3.59 10.73
C CYS A 331 19.69 4.03 9.30
N VAL A 332 20.18 3.29 8.30
CA VAL A 332 20.06 3.63 6.87
C VAL A 332 18.69 3.33 6.27
N PRO A 333 18.23 4.11 5.27
CA PRO A 333 17.14 3.71 4.37
C PRO A 333 17.37 2.35 3.70
N VAL A 334 16.28 1.67 3.35
CA VAL A 334 16.26 0.34 2.74
C VAL A 334 15.32 0.32 1.53
N ASP A 335 15.73 -0.35 0.46
CA ASP A 335 14.94 -0.52 -0.76
C ASP A 335 14.01 -1.75 -0.62
N PRO A 336 12.68 -1.59 -0.55
CA PRO A 336 11.76 -2.71 -0.35
C PRO A 336 11.79 -3.71 -1.51
N GLN A 337 12.05 -3.26 -2.74
CA GLN A 337 12.16 -4.13 -3.92
C GLN A 337 13.42 -5.01 -3.89
N LYS A 338 14.34 -4.78 -2.95
CA LYS A 338 15.61 -5.51 -2.81
C LYS A 338 15.83 -6.00 -1.38
N ILE A 339 14.77 -6.10 -0.56
CA ILE A 339 14.87 -6.40 0.87
C ILE A 339 15.55 -7.76 1.15
N ASP A 340 15.31 -8.78 0.32
CA ASP A 340 15.96 -10.09 0.40
C ASP A 340 17.49 -10.06 0.14
N LYS A 341 17.98 -8.96 -0.45
CA LYS A 341 19.41 -8.71 -0.70
C LYS A 341 20.04 -7.74 0.31
N PHE A 342 19.25 -7.23 1.28
CA PHE A 342 19.74 -6.35 2.32
C PHE A 342 20.31 -7.16 3.49
N ASP A 343 21.64 -7.18 3.64
CA ASP A 343 22.28 -7.75 4.82
C ASP A 343 22.40 -6.70 5.96
N PRO A 344 21.66 -6.84 7.07
CA PRO A 344 21.75 -5.95 8.24
C PRO A 344 23.10 -6.03 8.97
N LEU A 345 23.96 -7.00 8.63
CA LEU A 345 25.28 -7.15 9.22
C LEU A 345 26.35 -6.28 8.53
N SER A 346 26.30 -6.19 7.20
CA SER A 346 27.18 -5.38 6.33
C SER A 346 26.94 -3.86 6.39
N VAL A 347 25.79 -3.41 6.90
CA VAL A 347 25.44 -1.98 7.02
C VAL A 347 26.58 -1.20 7.68
N PRO A 348 27.04 -0.08 7.09
CA PRO A 348 28.24 0.60 7.53
C PRO A 348 28.17 1.09 8.97
N THR A 349 29.34 1.05 9.64
CA THR A 349 29.51 1.56 11.00
C THR A 349 30.11 2.96 11.00
N VAL A 350 29.80 3.74 12.03
CA VAL A 350 30.35 5.08 12.23
C VAL A 350 31.90 5.10 12.21
N SER A 351 32.54 4.09 12.79
CA SER A 351 34.01 3.95 12.78
C SER A 351 34.55 3.65 11.39
N GLN A 352 33.86 2.80 10.60
CA GLN A 352 34.21 2.54 9.21
C GLN A 352 34.09 3.82 8.36
N LEU A 353 32.97 4.55 8.47
CA LEU A 353 32.74 5.76 7.67
C LEU A 353 33.75 6.88 7.97
N LEU A 354 34.18 7.02 9.23
CA LEU A 354 35.26 7.96 9.58
C LEU A 354 36.61 7.49 9.03
N ASN A 355 36.93 6.19 9.10
CA ASN A 355 38.15 5.65 8.50
C ASN A 355 38.17 5.82 6.97
N GLU A 356 37.05 5.60 6.28
CA GLU A 356 36.91 5.84 4.83
C GLU A 356 37.16 7.32 4.50
N LEU A 357 36.54 8.21 5.28
CA LEU A 357 36.67 9.66 5.11
C LEU A 357 38.10 10.15 5.33
N ASP A 358 38.77 9.70 6.39
CA ASP A 358 40.15 10.10 6.70
C ASP A 358 41.16 9.47 5.73
N ASN A 359 40.94 8.25 5.25
CA ASN A 359 41.73 7.69 4.13
C ASN A 359 41.52 8.48 2.82
N SER A 360 40.31 8.97 2.57
CA SER A 360 40.02 9.82 1.41
C SER A 360 40.64 11.22 1.53
N ALA A 361 40.99 11.67 2.74
CA ALA A 361 41.47 13.03 3.01
C ALA A 361 42.89 13.31 2.49
N GLY A 362 43.61 12.29 1.99
CA GLY A 362 44.86 12.47 1.25
C GLY A 362 44.71 13.14 -0.12
N MET A 363 43.47 13.31 -0.62
CA MET A 363 43.18 13.93 -1.92
C MET A 363 42.55 15.33 -1.73
N GLU A 364 43.41 16.34 -1.82
CA GLU A 364 43.15 17.80 -1.81
C GLU A 364 42.62 18.44 -0.50
N GLY A 365 43.33 19.51 -0.08
CA GLY A 365 42.92 20.38 1.02
C GLY A 365 42.00 21.50 0.54
N ILE A 366 40.71 21.18 0.37
CA ILE A 366 39.67 22.17 0.06
C ILE A 366 39.19 22.79 1.38
N GLU A 367 39.44 24.09 1.58
CA GLU A 367 38.79 24.89 2.63
C GLU A 367 37.30 25.09 2.27
N GLY A 368 36.51 24.03 2.49
CA GLY A 368 35.11 23.94 2.11
C GLY A 368 34.21 23.57 3.29
N GLU A 369 32.95 24.00 3.21
CA GLU A 369 31.98 23.78 4.27
C GLU A 369 31.48 22.32 4.28
N HIS A 370 31.90 21.51 5.27
CA HIS A 370 31.61 20.07 5.39
C HIS A 370 30.10 19.73 5.46
N HIS A 371 29.45 19.60 4.31
CA HIS A 371 28.03 19.22 4.16
C HIS A 371 27.82 17.96 3.30
N SER A 372 28.86 17.56 2.56
CA SER A 372 28.88 16.45 1.61
C SER A 372 30.02 15.46 1.84
N ASP A 373 30.73 15.50 2.97
CA ASP A 373 31.79 14.52 3.30
C ASP A 373 31.29 13.06 3.19
N TRP A 374 30.00 12.81 3.40
CA TRP A 374 29.36 11.50 3.24
C TRP A 374 29.39 10.97 1.80
N GLU A 375 29.51 11.83 0.78
CA GLU A 375 29.65 11.41 -0.62
C GLU A 375 30.93 10.61 -0.89
N ARG A 376 31.94 10.76 -0.02
CA ARG A 376 33.25 10.08 -0.11
C ARG A 376 33.28 8.75 0.67
N THR A 377 32.13 8.28 1.15
CA THR A 377 31.99 7.13 2.04
C THR A 377 30.91 6.17 1.57
N SER A 378 30.89 4.95 2.11
CA SER A 378 29.84 3.96 1.87
C SER A 378 28.46 4.37 2.39
N LEU A 379 28.32 5.56 3.00
CA LEU A 379 27.02 6.14 3.34
C LEU A 379 26.28 6.73 2.12
N LYS A 380 27.01 7.14 1.06
CA LYS A 380 26.48 7.79 -0.15
C LYS A 380 25.20 7.16 -0.73
N PRO A 381 25.16 5.87 -1.11
CA PRO A 381 23.98 5.28 -1.77
C PRO A 381 22.71 5.30 -0.90
N TYR A 382 22.87 5.36 0.43
CA TYR A 382 21.76 5.47 1.37
C TYR A 382 21.22 6.91 1.46
N VAL A 383 22.10 7.93 1.39
CA VAL A 383 21.67 9.34 1.35
C VAL A 383 20.99 9.64 0.01
N GLU A 384 21.55 9.17 -1.11
CA GLU A 384 20.93 9.26 -2.44
C GLU A 384 19.56 8.58 -2.50
N MET A 385 19.28 7.58 -1.64
CA MET A 385 17.96 6.97 -1.50
C MET A 385 16.96 7.90 -0.80
N LEU A 386 17.39 8.59 0.27
CA LEU A 386 16.56 9.62 0.91
C LEU A 386 16.33 10.82 -0.03
N GLU A 387 17.34 11.25 -0.78
CA GLU A 387 17.20 12.38 -1.70
C GLU A 387 16.25 12.08 -2.87
N ARG A 388 16.27 10.86 -3.42
CA ARG A 388 15.26 10.39 -4.39
C ARG A 388 13.85 10.33 -3.78
N HIS A 389 13.71 9.81 -2.56
CA HIS A 389 12.43 9.80 -1.83
C HIS A 389 11.89 11.22 -1.60
N ASN A 390 12.76 12.16 -1.22
CA ASN A 390 12.41 13.57 -1.05
C ASN A 390 11.95 14.23 -2.36
N GLN A 391 12.58 13.90 -3.49
CA GLN A 391 12.18 14.45 -4.79
C GLN A 391 10.74 14.05 -5.14
N LEU A 392 10.36 12.79 -4.89
CA LEU A 392 8.98 12.33 -5.11
C LEU A 392 7.97 13.12 -4.26
N ILE A 393 8.25 13.32 -2.96
CA ILE A 393 7.42 14.14 -2.07
C ILE A 393 7.31 15.58 -2.58
N LEU A 394 8.42 16.17 -3.06
CA LEU A 394 8.45 17.53 -3.58
C LEU A 394 7.66 17.66 -4.89
N ASP A 395 7.77 16.68 -5.79
CA ASP A 395 7.06 16.66 -7.07
C ASP A 395 5.55 16.54 -6.85
N ASP A 396 5.09 15.63 -6.00
CA ASP A 396 3.66 15.49 -5.69
C ASP A 396 3.11 16.71 -4.91
N ALA A 397 3.87 17.26 -3.96
CA ALA A 397 3.51 18.52 -3.29
C ALA A 397 3.52 19.75 -4.23
N LEU A 398 4.14 19.67 -5.41
CA LEU A 398 4.07 20.67 -6.48
C LEU A 398 2.89 20.40 -7.43
N ARG A 399 2.60 19.13 -7.77
CA ARG A 399 1.41 18.73 -8.54
C ARG A 399 0.13 19.14 -7.81
N GLU A 400 0.01 18.86 -6.52
CA GLU A 400 -1.09 19.31 -5.68
C GLU A 400 -1.31 20.83 -5.74
N LYS A 401 -0.23 21.62 -5.64
CA LYS A 401 -0.30 23.09 -5.67
C LYS A 401 -0.74 23.62 -7.04
N ARG A 402 -0.38 22.93 -8.13
CA ARG A 402 -0.87 23.25 -9.49
C ARG A 402 -2.35 22.89 -9.63
N ALA A 403 -2.77 21.71 -9.20
CA ALA A 403 -4.17 21.26 -9.26
C ALA A 403 -5.11 22.09 -8.36
N LYS A 404 -4.59 22.68 -7.27
CA LYS A 404 -5.32 23.57 -6.34
C LYS A 404 -5.24 25.06 -6.74
N ALA A 405 -4.54 25.42 -7.81
CA ALA A 405 -4.56 26.78 -8.34
C ALA A 405 -5.87 27.03 -9.11
N PRO A 406 -6.50 28.22 -9.01
CA PRO A 406 -7.67 28.53 -9.82
C PRO A 406 -7.29 28.60 -11.30
N SER A 407 -8.06 27.91 -12.14
CA SER A 407 -7.97 28.06 -13.60
C SER A 407 -8.53 29.43 -14.00
N ASP A 408 -7.63 30.37 -14.31
CA ASP A 408 -8.00 31.70 -14.79
C ASP A 408 -8.67 31.59 -16.18
N PRO A 409 -9.98 31.90 -16.34
CA PRO A 409 -10.70 31.58 -17.60
C PRO A 409 -10.35 32.50 -18.79
N PHE A 410 -9.30 33.31 -18.67
CA PHE A 410 -8.99 34.41 -19.59
C PHE A 410 -7.49 34.54 -19.88
N ASN A 411 -6.91 33.55 -20.57
CA ASN A 411 -5.76 33.83 -21.43
C ASN A 411 -5.71 32.98 -22.72
N SER A 412 -6.86 32.49 -23.19
CA SER A 412 -7.01 31.81 -24.48
C SER A 412 -7.14 32.83 -25.61
N SER A 413 -6.03 33.43 -26.01
CA SER A 413 -5.95 34.32 -27.18
C SER A 413 -4.54 34.32 -27.78
N PRO A 414 -4.26 33.49 -28.80
CA PRO A 414 -3.10 33.72 -29.65
C PRO A 414 -3.24 35.08 -30.39
N LEU A 415 -2.14 35.58 -30.95
CA LEU A 415 -2.02 36.89 -31.63
C LEU A 415 -1.98 38.13 -30.69
N GLY A 416 -1.03 38.13 -29.75
CA GLY A 416 -0.50 39.35 -29.11
C GLY A 416 1.03 39.43 -29.25
N PRO A 417 1.62 40.56 -29.68
CA PRO A 417 3.06 40.65 -29.89
C PRO A 417 3.85 40.61 -28.57
N SER A 418 4.97 39.89 -28.57
CA SER A 418 5.83 39.67 -27.41
C SER A 418 6.37 40.98 -26.80
N ALA A 419 6.02 41.26 -25.54
CA ALA A 419 6.50 42.41 -24.79
C ALA A 419 7.31 41.97 -23.56
N SER A 420 8.48 42.58 -23.35
CA SER A 420 9.47 42.20 -22.34
C SER A 420 9.20 42.74 -20.93
N SER A 421 9.51 41.92 -19.91
CA SER A 421 9.94 42.26 -18.53
C SER A 421 9.32 43.48 -17.81
N PRO A 422 8.52 43.27 -16.73
CA PRO A 422 7.76 44.34 -16.08
C PRO A 422 8.55 45.16 -15.04
N ILE A 423 9.32 46.17 -15.48
CA ILE A 423 9.98 47.13 -14.56
C ILE A 423 9.65 48.61 -14.87
N SER A 424 9.32 48.98 -16.11
CA SER A 424 9.10 50.38 -16.52
C SER A 424 7.76 50.99 -16.08
N ALA A 425 6.67 50.21 -16.07
CA ALA A 425 5.29 50.68 -15.98
C ALA A 425 4.90 51.38 -14.65
N VAL A 426 5.76 51.35 -13.62
CA VAL A 426 5.49 51.95 -12.30
C VAL A 426 5.80 53.45 -12.26
N GLN A 427 6.67 53.97 -13.13
CA GLN A 427 7.16 55.35 -13.03
C GLN A 427 6.29 56.42 -13.72
N GLU A 428 5.43 56.05 -14.68
CA GLU A 428 4.65 57.04 -15.44
C GLU A 428 3.34 57.49 -14.79
N ARG A 429 2.89 56.87 -13.68
CA ARG A 429 1.73 57.34 -12.89
C ARG A 429 1.99 58.62 -12.06
N ARG A 430 2.88 59.52 -12.52
CA ARG A 430 3.23 60.80 -11.88
C ARG A 430 3.43 61.96 -12.88
N ARG A 431 2.41 62.30 -13.68
CA ARG A 431 2.27 63.62 -14.32
C ARG A 431 0.80 63.97 -14.63
N SER A 432 0.58 65.24 -14.99
CA SER A 432 -0.70 65.84 -15.43
C SER A 432 -1.93 65.61 -14.53
N GLN A 433 -2.05 66.40 -13.46
CA GLN A 433 -3.35 66.91 -13.03
C GLN A 433 -3.77 68.05 -13.96
N TYR A 434 -5.05 68.15 -14.36
CA TYR A 434 -5.88 69.37 -14.27
C TYR A 434 -7.37 69.05 -14.61
N LYS A 435 -8.31 69.89 -14.15
CA LYS A 435 -9.80 69.74 -14.21
C LYS A 435 -10.39 70.43 -15.48
N PRO A 436 -11.72 70.41 -15.81
CA PRO A 436 -12.93 70.00 -15.05
C PRO A 436 -14.01 69.23 -15.94
N ARG A 437 -15.35 69.12 -15.77
CA ARG A 437 -16.40 69.41 -14.74
C ARG A 437 -17.78 68.70 -15.07
N ILE A 438 -18.59 68.36 -14.03
CA ILE A 438 -20.08 68.14 -13.98
C ILE A 438 -20.77 66.96 -14.78
N PRO A 439 -22.02 66.49 -14.44
CA PRO A 439 -22.22 65.07 -14.04
C PRO A 439 -23.59 64.41 -14.46
N SER A 440 -24.05 63.43 -13.65
CA SER A 440 -25.41 62.83 -13.53
C SER A 440 -25.75 61.69 -14.52
N LEU A 441 -26.61 60.69 -14.21
CA LEU A 441 -27.32 60.30 -12.96
C LEU A 441 -27.61 58.76 -12.97
N GLN A 442 -28.38 58.22 -12.00
CA GLN A 442 -28.57 56.78 -11.77
C GLN A 442 -29.93 56.20 -12.24
N LEU A 443 -29.90 55.00 -12.86
CA LEU A 443 -30.89 53.88 -12.73
C LEU A 443 -32.40 54.17 -13.08
N PRO A 444 -33.33 53.20 -12.94
CA PRO A 444 -33.43 51.90 -13.64
C PRO A 444 -34.81 51.71 -14.35
N GLY A 445 -35.05 50.62 -15.11
CA GLY A 445 -36.41 50.35 -15.64
C GLY A 445 -36.66 49.08 -16.48
N LEU A 446 -37.09 48.00 -15.82
CA LEU A 446 -38.12 46.99 -16.16
C LEU A 446 -38.61 46.72 -17.62
N SER A 447 -38.65 45.41 -17.95
CA SER A 447 -39.67 44.65 -18.73
C SER A 447 -39.96 45.04 -20.21
N SER A 448 -40.44 44.16 -21.11
CA SER A 448 -41.42 43.06 -20.95
C SER A 448 -41.52 42.14 -22.19
N GLY A 449 -42.22 41.00 -22.05
CA GLY A 449 -42.75 40.18 -23.16
C GLY A 449 -41.80 39.14 -23.79
N GLY A 450 -42.27 38.01 -24.34
CA GLY A 450 -43.64 37.45 -24.28
C GLY A 450 -43.98 36.50 -25.44
N GLY A 451 -44.51 35.30 -25.14
CA GLY A 451 -44.92 34.28 -26.14
C GLY A 451 -43.77 33.33 -26.53
N SER A 452 -43.78 32.01 -26.32
CA SER A 452 -44.82 30.96 -26.32
C SER A 452 -45.22 30.44 -27.71
N ARG A 453 -44.71 29.25 -28.06
CA ARG A 453 -45.51 28.23 -28.77
C ARG A 453 -45.03 26.82 -28.47
N ARG A 454 -45.99 25.90 -28.23
CA ARG A 454 -45.78 24.45 -28.18
C ARG A 454 -45.78 23.86 -29.59
N GLN A 455 -45.13 22.72 -29.77
CA GLN A 455 -45.80 21.55 -30.37
C GLN A 455 -45.13 20.24 -29.93
N SER A 456 -45.84 19.12 -30.14
CA SER A 456 -45.46 17.76 -29.72
C SER A 456 -46.11 16.77 -30.69
N LYS A 457 -45.42 15.68 -31.05
CA LYS A 457 -45.97 14.38 -31.48
C LYS A 457 -44.91 13.36 -31.93
N ASP A 458 -44.74 12.30 -31.15
CA ASP A 458 -45.07 10.90 -31.49
C ASP A 458 -45.18 10.51 -32.98
N LEU A 459 -44.45 9.47 -33.45
CA LEU A 459 -44.95 8.08 -33.64
C LEU A 459 -44.11 7.17 -34.60
N ALA A 460 -44.05 5.88 -34.22
CA ALA A 460 -44.10 4.66 -35.05
C ALA A 460 -42.97 4.24 -36.05
N LEU A 461 -42.23 3.21 -35.63
CA LEU A 461 -42.13 1.86 -36.24
C LEU A 461 -42.38 1.65 -37.76
N GLY A 462 -41.43 0.96 -38.41
CA GLY A 462 -41.61 0.20 -39.65
C GLY A 462 -40.71 -1.05 -39.66
N VAL A 463 -41.14 -2.16 -40.29
CA VAL A 463 -40.45 -3.47 -40.21
C VAL A 463 -40.47 -4.23 -41.55
N GLY A 464 -39.31 -4.78 -41.93
CA GLY A 464 -39.17 -5.99 -42.74
C GLY A 464 -38.12 -5.91 -43.86
N SER A 465 -37.69 -7.01 -44.52
CA SER A 465 -37.57 -8.44 -44.15
C SER A 465 -37.24 -9.24 -45.43
N GLN A 466 -36.05 -9.87 -45.52
CA GLN A 466 -35.70 -10.90 -46.53
C GLN A 466 -34.32 -11.52 -46.22
N LEU A 467 -33.96 -12.67 -46.79
CA LEU A 467 -34.27 -14.01 -46.27
C LEU A 467 -33.35 -15.08 -46.91
N GLY A 468 -32.64 -15.88 -46.09
CA GLY A 468 -31.98 -17.13 -46.49
C GLY A 468 -30.44 -17.06 -46.62
N ALA A 469 -29.68 -18.14 -46.34
CA ALA A 469 -30.08 -19.43 -45.76
C ALA A 469 -28.90 -20.24 -45.15
N ALA A 470 -29.14 -20.88 -44.00
CA ALA A 470 -28.50 -22.06 -43.37
C ALA A 470 -26.94 -22.19 -43.29
N GLY A 471 -26.37 -22.61 -42.15
CA GLY A 471 -27.03 -23.08 -40.92
C GLY A 471 -26.12 -23.54 -39.77
N ASP A 472 -26.54 -24.63 -39.10
CA ASP A 472 -26.03 -25.24 -37.86
C ASP A 472 -26.29 -24.51 -36.53
N ASP A 473 -26.06 -23.20 -36.43
CA ASP A 473 -26.19 -22.43 -35.16
C ASP A 473 -27.63 -22.39 -34.56
N SER A 474 -28.63 -22.82 -35.34
CA SER A 474 -30.06 -22.76 -34.98
C SER A 474 -30.42 -23.52 -33.69
N GLN A 475 -29.83 -24.70 -33.44
CA GLN A 475 -30.13 -25.44 -32.20
C GLN A 475 -29.49 -24.78 -30.98
N ALA A 476 -28.26 -24.28 -31.10
CA ALA A 476 -27.58 -23.55 -30.04
C ALA A 476 -28.35 -22.28 -29.66
N ALA A 477 -28.73 -21.45 -30.65
CA ALA A 477 -29.54 -20.26 -30.43
C ALA A 477 -30.91 -20.56 -29.77
N PHE A 478 -31.60 -21.63 -30.19
CA PHE A 478 -32.86 -22.06 -29.58
C PHE A 478 -32.68 -22.52 -28.13
N LEU A 479 -31.61 -23.27 -27.83
CA LEU A 479 -31.29 -23.73 -26.47
C LEU A 479 -30.88 -22.56 -25.56
N ARG A 480 -30.01 -21.64 -26.02
CA ARG A 480 -29.65 -20.40 -25.31
C ARG A 480 -30.90 -19.56 -24.99
N THR A 481 -31.80 -19.38 -25.96
CA THR A 481 -33.08 -18.67 -25.76
C THR A 481 -33.98 -19.35 -24.73
N ARG A 482 -34.13 -20.68 -24.83
CA ARG A 482 -34.93 -21.49 -23.89
C ARG A 482 -34.34 -21.52 -22.48
N PHE A 483 -33.02 -21.39 -22.34
CA PHE A 483 -32.34 -21.23 -21.07
C PHE A 483 -32.58 -19.83 -20.48
N LYS A 484 -32.36 -18.76 -21.26
CA LYS A 484 -32.57 -17.36 -20.84
C LYS A 484 -34.02 -17.13 -20.35
N LEU A 485 -35.01 -17.69 -21.04
CA LEU A 485 -36.42 -17.68 -20.60
C LEU A 485 -36.67 -18.44 -19.27
N ARG A 486 -35.98 -19.57 -19.04
CA ARG A 486 -36.06 -20.32 -17.77
C ARG A 486 -35.41 -19.56 -16.61
N CYS A 487 -34.32 -18.82 -16.86
CA CYS A 487 -33.69 -17.97 -15.86
C CYS A 487 -34.59 -16.77 -15.48
N ILE A 488 -35.23 -16.14 -16.46
CA ILE A 488 -36.23 -15.08 -16.24
C ILE A 488 -37.43 -15.61 -15.42
N ASP A 489 -37.96 -16.79 -15.76
CA ASP A 489 -39.02 -17.46 -14.99
C ASP A 489 -38.62 -17.72 -13.53
N ARG A 490 -37.44 -18.31 -13.31
CA ARG A 490 -36.87 -18.52 -11.95
C ARG A 490 -36.72 -17.19 -11.19
N ALA A 491 -36.21 -16.15 -11.82
CA ALA A 491 -36.03 -14.83 -11.20
C ALA A 491 -37.36 -14.13 -10.90
N SER A 492 -38.44 -14.40 -11.65
CA SER A 492 -39.79 -13.93 -11.32
C SER A 492 -40.36 -14.67 -10.09
N LYS A 493 -40.19 -16.00 -10.04
CA LYS A 493 -40.67 -16.86 -8.94
C LYS A 493 -39.91 -16.63 -7.64
N ALA A 494 -38.60 -16.32 -7.71
CA ALA A 494 -37.81 -15.89 -6.56
C ALA A 494 -38.35 -14.57 -5.97
N ARG A 495 -38.62 -13.57 -6.82
CA ARG A 495 -39.20 -12.28 -6.40
C ARG A 495 -40.62 -12.44 -5.83
N GLN A 496 -41.46 -13.28 -6.42
CA GLN A 496 -42.78 -13.60 -5.87
C GLN A 496 -42.68 -14.26 -4.48
N ARG A 497 -41.79 -15.25 -4.30
CA ARG A 497 -41.55 -15.90 -3.00
C ARG A 497 -41.05 -14.94 -1.93
N ALA A 498 -40.16 -14.00 -2.28
CA ALA A 498 -39.69 -12.96 -1.36
C ALA A 498 -40.84 -12.05 -0.88
N VAL A 499 -41.71 -11.62 -1.80
CA VAL A 499 -42.91 -10.81 -1.49
C VAL A 499 -43.92 -11.61 -0.65
N GLN A 500 -44.08 -12.92 -0.91
CA GLN A 500 -44.93 -13.80 -0.09
C GLN A 500 -44.39 -13.95 1.34
N LYS A 501 -43.08 -14.19 1.49
CA LYS A 501 -42.42 -14.32 2.80
C LYS A 501 -42.58 -13.03 3.63
N LYS A 502 -42.40 -11.86 3.00
CA LYS A 502 -42.61 -10.53 3.62
C LYS A 502 -44.08 -10.21 3.94
N ARG A 503 -45.04 -11.01 3.45
CA ARG A 503 -46.47 -10.93 3.84
C ARG A 503 -46.87 -11.94 4.93
N GLN A 504 -46.03 -12.92 5.24
CA GLN A 504 -46.29 -13.87 6.34
C GLN A 504 -45.74 -13.37 7.68
N THR A 505 -44.74 -12.48 7.69
CA THR A 505 -44.15 -11.88 8.90
C THR A 505 -44.96 -10.69 9.43
N GLY A 506 -46.29 -10.77 9.43
CA GLY A 506 -47.16 -9.62 9.73
C GLY A 506 -48.60 -9.98 10.11
N GLY A 507 -48.79 -10.62 11.26
CA GLY A 507 -50.12 -10.86 11.86
C GLY A 507 -50.03 -11.62 13.19
N SER A 508 -50.87 -11.24 14.17
CA SER A 508 -50.98 -11.75 15.57
C SER A 508 -49.69 -11.62 16.41
N SER A 509 -49.62 -10.85 17.51
CA SER A 509 -50.37 -10.89 18.79
C SER A 509 -49.99 -12.10 19.67
N GLU A 510 -49.81 -12.00 21.00
CA GLU A 510 -50.10 -10.90 21.93
C GLU A 510 -49.33 -11.04 23.26
N PHE A 511 -49.14 -9.91 23.96
CA PHE A 511 -49.01 -9.76 25.42
C PHE A 511 -47.75 -10.24 26.20
N GLY A 512 -47.26 -9.37 27.09
CA GLY A 512 -46.18 -9.61 28.06
C GLY A 512 -45.65 -8.28 28.61
N SER A 513 -45.60 -8.11 29.94
CA SER A 513 -45.15 -6.87 30.61
C SER A 513 -43.83 -7.07 31.34
N ASP A 514 -43.23 -5.96 31.74
CA ASP A 514 -42.15 -5.81 32.75
C ASP A 514 -40.74 -6.25 32.31
N ASP A 515 -39.97 -5.30 31.77
CA ASP A 515 -38.62 -4.99 32.27
C ASP A 515 -38.16 -3.61 31.72
N VAL A 516 -37.73 -2.69 32.60
CA VAL A 516 -37.37 -1.30 32.21
C VAL A 516 -36.17 -0.78 33.04
N ASP A 517 -34.98 -1.41 32.89
CA ASP A 517 -33.71 -0.79 33.32
C ASP A 517 -32.45 -1.39 32.64
N MET A 518 -32.52 -1.76 31.35
CA MET A 518 -31.41 -2.41 30.61
C MET A 518 -31.09 -1.84 29.21
N GLU A 519 -31.82 -0.84 28.72
CA GLU A 519 -31.63 -0.34 27.33
C GLU A 519 -30.49 0.68 27.16
N ARG A 520 -29.82 1.12 28.24
CA ARG A 520 -28.90 2.27 28.18
C ARG A 520 -27.42 1.94 27.93
N GLU A 521 -27.02 0.67 28.02
CA GLU A 521 -25.62 0.24 27.86
C GLU A 521 -25.32 -0.53 26.57
N MET A 522 -26.32 -0.81 25.70
CA MET A 522 -26.09 -1.41 24.37
C MET A 522 -26.08 -0.41 23.20
N GLN A 523 -26.41 0.87 23.43
CA GLN A 523 -26.49 1.87 22.37
C GLN A 523 -25.13 2.50 21.99
N SER A 524 -24.07 2.28 22.76
CA SER A 524 -22.69 2.65 22.36
C SER A 524 -22.16 1.73 21.27
N ASP A 525 -22.29 0.43 21.49
CA ASP A 525 -21.53 -0.58 20.77
C ASP A 525 -22.06 -0.77 19.33
N GLU A 526 -23.38 -0.60 19.11
CA GLU A 526 -23.96 -0.58 17.77
C GLU A 526 -23.62 0.71 16.98
N GLU A 527 -23.44 1.87 17.63
CA GLU A 527 -23.02 3.09 16.94
C GLU A 527 -21.53 3.04 16.53
N ASP A 528 -20.66 2.47 17.36
CA ASP A 528 -19.24 2.27 17.04
C ASP A 528 -19.06 1.28 15.86
N ASP A 529 -19.77 0.14 15.82
CA ASP A 529 -19.65 -0.82 14.72
C ASP A 529 -20.22 -0.26 13.39
N VAL A 530 -21.35 0.46 13.44
CA VAL A 530 -21.96 1.11 12.26
C VAL A 530 -21.13 2.27 11.72
N THR A 531 -20.44 3.04 12.59
CA THR A 531 -19.52 4.08 12.14
C THR A 531 -18.23 3.51 11.56
N ASN A 532 -17.73 2.38 12.09
CA ASN A 532 -16.57 1.67 11.56
C ASN A 532 -16.84 1.10 10.15
N ASP A 533 -18.01 0.49 9.91
CA ASP A 533 -18.44 0.02 8.58
C ASP A 533 -18.62 1.18 7.58
N GLN A 534 -19.15 2.33 8.01
CA GLN A 534 -19.20 3.53 7.16
C GLN A 534 -17.81 4.10 6.85
N PHE A 535 -16.86 4.05 7.80
CA PHE A 535 -15.48 4.46 7.56
C PHE A 535 -14.78 3.51 6.59
N PHE A 536 -14.95 2.19 6.74
CA PHE A 536 -14.41 1.19 5.82
C PHE A 536 -14.94 1.37 4.39
N LYS A 537 -16.25 1.62 4.23
CA LYS A 537 -16.85 1.95 2.93
C LYS A 537 -16.28 3.23 2.31
N ARG A 538 -15.96 4.25 3.11
CA ARG A 538 -15.28 5.47 2.62
C ARG A 538 -13.83 5.22 2.23
N ILE A 539 -13.10 4.35 2.95
CA ILE A 539 -11.77 3.90 2.52
C ILE A 539 -11.88 3.19 1.18
N MET A 540 -12.73 2.16 1.05
CA MET A 540 -12.88 1.40 -0.19
C MET A 540 -13.24 2.29 -1.38
N VAL A 541 -14.19 3.22 -1.23
CA VAL A 541 -14.54 4.20 -2.29
C VAL A 541 -13.38 5.15 -2.60
N ASN A 542 -12.59 5.58 -1.60
CA ASN A 542 -11.41 6.42 -1.86
C ASN A 542 -10.30 5.64 -2.58
N THR A 543 -10.02 4.40 -2.17
CA THR A 543 -9.06 3.50 -2.82
C THR A 543 -9.49 3.17 -4.25
N GLU A 544 -10.77 2.86 -4.49
CA GLU A 544 -11.31 2.72 -5.86
C GLU A 544 -11.11 3.98 -6.70
N ASN A 545 -11.36 5.17 -6.14
CA ASN A 545 -11.19 6.43 -6.86
C ASN A 545 -9.70 6.74 -7.12
N LYS A 546 -8.80 6.42 -6.17
CA LYS A 546 -7.34 6.49 -6.37
C LYS A 546 -6.88 5.53 -7.47
N ILE A 547 -7.38 4.29 -7.51
CA ILE A 547 -7.08 3.31 -8.56
C ILE A 547 -7.57 3.82 -9.93
N LYS A 548 -8.81 4.31 -10.02
CA LYS A 548 -9.36 4.90 -11.26
C LYS A 548 -8.55 6.11 -11.72
N HIS A 549 -8.10 6.96 -10.80
CA HIS A 549 -7.23 8.11 -11.12
C HIS A 549 -5.80 7.68 -11.51
N ALA A 550 -5.24 6.64 -10.87
CA ALA A 550 -3.93 6.11 -11.21
C ALA A 550 -3.94 5.46 -12.61
N TYR A 551 -5.00 4.71 -12.94
CA TYR A 551 -5.22 4.13 -14.26
C TYR A 551 -5.43 5.21 -15.34
N ALA A 552 -6.24 6.24 -15.05
CA ALA A 552 -6.39 7.38 -15.96
C ALA A 552 -5.04 8.11 -16.20
N TYR A 553 -4.21 8.22 -15.16
CA TYR A 553 -2.89 8.85 -15.25
C TYR A 553 -1.83 7.97 -15.95
N SER A 554 -1.89 6.64 -15.85
CA SER A 554 -1.03 5.77 -16.67
C SER A 554 -1.46 5.81 -18.14
N TYR A 555 -2.77 5.75 -18.42
CA TYR A 555 -3.34 5.83 -19.76
C TYR A 555 -2.99 7.15 -20.47
N ASP A 556 -3.20 8.30 -19.82
CA ASP A 556 -2.83 9.64 -20.33
C ASP A 556 -1.33 9.78 -20.62
N ARG A 557 -0.48 9.02 -19.90
CA ARG A 557 0.98 8.99 -20.07
C ARG A 557 1.46 7.95 -21.10
N GLU A 558 0.62 6.98 -21.47
CA GLU A 558 0.94 5.91 -22.43
C GLU A 558 0.36 6.18 -23.83
N VAL A 559 -0.83 6.79 -23.89
CA VAL A 559 -1.51 7.19 -25.14
C VAL A 559 -1.25 8.67 -25.48
N GLY A 560 -0.91 9.49 -24.48
CA GLY A 560 -0.73 10.94 -24.63
C GLY A 560 -2.04 11.73 -24.49
N SER A 561 -1.94 12.95 -23.95
CA SER A 561 -3.10 13.82 -23.75
C SER A 561 -3.58 14.43 -25.07
N PHE A 562 -4.57 13.80 -25.70
CA PHE A 562 -5.23 14.29 -26.92
C PHE A 562 -5.99 15.61 -26.64
N ASP A 563 -5.37 16.76 -26.91
CA ASP A 563 -5.99 18.09 -26.84
C ASP A 563 -6.65 18.42 -28.19
N PRO A 564 -8.00 18.40 -28.32
CA PRO A 564 -8.68 18.60 -29.59
C PRO A 564 -8.68 20.06 -30.07
N ALA A 565 -7.98 20.97 -29.39
CA ALA A 565 -8.03 22.41 -29.64
C ALA A 565 -6.71 23.02 -30.16
N LEU A 566 -5.65 22.23 -30.38
CA LEU A 566 -4.29 22.75 -30.63
C LEU A 566 -3.63 22.42 -31.97
N GLU A 567 -4.15 21.51 -32.78
CA GLU A 567 -3.53 21.13 -34.06
C GLU A 567 -4.42 21.45 -35.27
N ALA A 568 -3.79 21.90 -36.37
CA ALA A 568 -4.45 22.22 -37.63
C ALA A 568 -4.38 21.00 -38.57
N PRO A 569 -5.50 20.32 -38.90
CA PRO A 569 -5.47 19.11 -39.74
C PRO A 569 -4.91 19.37 -41.14
N GLU A 570 -5.05 20.59 -41.64
CA GLU A 570 -4.57 21.02 -42.97
C GLU A 570 -3.04 20.93 -43.12
N GLU A 571 -2.27 21.02 -42.02
CA GLU A 571 -0.81 20.86 -42.04
C GLU A 571 -0.42 19.37 -42.11
N TRP A 572 -1.13 18.50 -41.39
CA TRP A 572 -0.94 17.04 -41.42
C TRP A 572 -1.37 16.41 -42.74
N GLU A 573 -2.48 16.86 -43.32
CA GLU A 573 -2.90 16.47 -44.68
C GLU A 573 -1.87 16.88 -45.75
N SER A 574 -1.10 17.96 -45.50
CA SER A 574 0.01 18.36 -46.38
C SER A 574 1.25 17.47 -46.22
N GLU A 575 1.67 17.14 -45.00
CA GLU A 575 2.85 16.29 -44.78
C GLU A 575 2.62 14.83 -45.23
N LEU A 576 1.41 14.30 -45.07
CA LEU A 576 1.02 12.98 -45.57
C LEU A 576 0.97 12.90 -47.11
N ALA A 577 0.72 14.02 -47.80
CA ALA A 577 0.64 14.05 -49.26
C ALA A 577 2.01 14.00 -49.95
N ASP A 578 3.04 14.61 -49.36
CA ASP A 578 4.39 14.73 -49.96
C ASP A 578 5.26 13.46 -49.77
N HIS A 579 4.85 12.49 -48.96
CA HIS A 579 5.68 11.34 -48.55
C HIS A 579 5.29 9.96 -49.11
N LEU A 580 4.32 9.86 -50.03
CA LEU A 580 3.88 8.61 -50.63
C LEU A 580 4.82 8.11 -51.77
N ASP A 581 5.87 7.35 -51.41
CA ASP A 581 6.62 6.54 -52.39
C ASP A 581 5.81 5.25 -52.71
N PRO A 582 5.44 4.97 -53.98
CA PRO A 582 4.52 3.86 -54.32
C PRO A 582 5.00 2.42 -54.08
N SER A 583 6.14 2.20 -53.40
CA SER A 583 6.75 0.85 -53.24
C SER A 583 6.37 0.08 -51.97
N GLU A 584 5.77 0.71 -50.96
CA GLU A 584 5.50 0.05 -49.66
C GLU A 584 4.05 -0.47 -49.48
N ALA A 585 3.22 -0.42 -50.53
CA ALA A 585 1.84 -0.92 -50.53
C ALA A 585 1.74 -2.47 -50.59
N ALA A 586 2.47 -3.18 -49.74
CA ALA A 586 2.71 -4.63 -49.85
C ALA A 586 2.63 -5.43 -48.53
N SER A 587 2.19 -4.83 -47.41
CA SER A 587 2.06 -5.49 -46.10
C SER A 587 0.64 -5.46 -45.50
N ALA A 588 -0.37 -5.06 -46.29
CA ALA A 588 -1.76 -4.91 -45.84
C ALA A 588 -2.54 -6.24 -45.66
N GLU A 589 -1.84 -7.35 -45.46
CA GLU A 589 -2.42 -8.68 -45.20
C GLU A 589 -2.22 -9.13 -43.74
N GLU A 590 -1.30 -8.53 -42.97
CA GLU A 590 -1.07 -8.89 -41.55
C GLU A 590 -2.06 -8.19 -40.59
N GLU A 591 -2.40 -6.91 -40.81
CA GLU A 591 -3.29 -6.14 -39.91
C GLU A 591 -4.72 -6.71 -39.80
N ALA A 592 -5.16 -7.49 -40.79
CA ALA A 592 -6.51 -8.07 -40.81
C ALA A 592 -6.66 -9.32 -39.92
N GLU A 593 -5.58 -10.05 -39.64
CA GLU A 593 -5.63 -11.22 -38.74
C GLU A 593 -5.61 -10.77 -37.26
N ASP A 594 -4.91 -9.69 -36.93
CA ASP A 594 -4.86 -9.12 -35.57
C ASP A 594 -6.23 -8.57 -35.11
N ASP A 595 -7.00 -7.95 -35.99
CA ASP A 595 -8.34 -7.40 -35.66
C ASP A 595 -9.35 -8.52 -35.34
N GLU A 596 -9.32 -9.64 -36.07
CA GLU A 596 -10.18 -10.81 -35.79
C GLU A 596 -9.71 -11.56 -34.52
N ALA A 597 -8.39 -11.65 -34.30
CA ALA A 597 -7.82 -12.20 -33.06
C ALA A 597 -8.19 -11.36 -31.82
N LEU A 598 -8.13 -10.02 -31.92
CA LEU A 598 -8.53 -9.11 -30.85
C LEU A 598 -10.05 -9.18 -30.58
N ALA A 599 -10.88 -9.26 -31.62
CA ALA A 599 -12.32 -9.46 -31.46
C ALA A 599 -12.65 -10.81 -30.79
N ALA A 600 -11.94 -11.89 -31.15
CA ALA A 600 -12.07 -13.19 -30.50
C ALA A 600 -11.65 -13.15 -29.02
N TYR A 601 -10.53 -12.50 -28.71
CA TYR A 601 -10.04 -12.32 -27.33
C TYR A 601 -11.02 -11.51 -26.47
N ILE A 602 -11.58 -10.41 -27.00
CA ILE A 602 -12.60 -9.61 -26.29
C ILE A 602 -13.86 -10.45 -26.03
N ALA A 603 -14.32 -11.24 -27.01
CA ALA A 603 -15.46 -12.14 -26.84
C ALA A 603 -15.21 -13.26 -25.82
N GLU A 604 -13.96 -13.76 -25.73
CA GLU A 604 -13.55 -14.71 -24.69
C GLU A 604 -13.55 -14.06 -23.30
N GLN A 605 -13.02 -12.85 -23.15
CA GLN A 605 -13.01 -12.13 -21.88
C GLN A 605 -14.44 -11.74 -21.41
N GLU A 606 -15.34 -11.33 -22.32
CA GLU A 606 -16.76 -11.13 -21.97
C GLU A 606 -17.44 -12.44 -21.56
N ALA A 607 -17.14 -13.56 -22.23
CA ALA A 607 -17.66 -14.87 -21.84
C ALA A 607 -17.17 -15.31 -20.45
N ILE A 608 -15.90 -15.08 -20.13
CA ILE A 608 -15.31 -15.35 -18.81
C ILE A 608 -15.95 -14.47 -17.73
N ALA A 609 -16.22 -13.19 -18.02
CA ALA A 609 -16.91 -12.28 -17.10
C ALA A 609 -18.33 -12.74 -16.74
N ASP A 610 -19.08 -13.28 -17.71
CA ASP A 610 -20.43 -13.84 -17.50
C ASP A 610 -20.41 -15.17 -16.69
N PHE A 611 -19.22 -15.73 -16.39
CA PHE A 611 -19.02 -16.92 -15.53
C PHE A 611 -18.50 -16.62 -14.11
N ALA A 612 -18.39 -15.36 -13.69
CA ALA A 612 -17.89 -14.98 -12.36
C ALA A 612 -18.68 -15.53 -11.15
N ASP A 613 -19.89 -16.08 -11.38
CA ASP A 613 -20.71 -16.78 -10.39
C ASP A 613 -20.27 -18.25 -10.13
N ILE A 614 -19.31 -18.80 -10.89
CA ILE A 614 -18.82 -20.18 -10.75
C ILE A 614 -17.63 -20.26 -9.77
N PRO A 615 -17.63 -21.18 -8.78
CA PRO A 615 -16.49 -21.35 -7.88
C PRO A 615 -15.20 -21.78 -8.58
N ALA A 616 -14.09 -21.13 -8.25
CA ALA A 616 -12.77 -21.36 -8.87
C ALA A 616 -12.19 -22.78 -8.69
N ASP A 617 -12.75 -23.61 -7.79
CA ASP A 617 -12.34 -25.00 -7.56
C ASP A 617 -12.59 -25.93 -8.77
N ASP A 618 -13.45 -25.53 -9.71
CA ASP A 618 -13.68 -26.21 -10.99
C ASP A 618 -12.87 -25.59 -12.16
N LEU A 619 -12.19 -24.45 -11.96
CA LEU A 619 -11.38 -23.78 -12.98
C LEU A 619 -9.90 -24.19 -12.94
N PHE A 620 -9.40 -24.58 -11.77
CA PHE A 620 -8.03 -25.06 -11.57
C PHE A 620 -8.01 -26.49 -11.01
N ASN A 621 -8.34 -27.47 -11.87
CA ASN A 621 -8.12 -28.88 -11.52
C ASN A 621 -6.64 -29.24 -11.73
N TRP A 622 -5.90 -29.42 -10.64
CA TRP A 622 -4.49 -29.82 -10.67
C TRP A 622 -4.34 -31.33 -11.00
N SER A 623 -4.75 -31.73 -12.21
CA SER A 623 -4.51 -33.06 -12.79
C SER A 623 -3.41 -33.06 -13.85
N ASP A 624 -3.30 -31.97 -14.62
CA ASP A 624 -2.66 -31.98 -15.94
C ASP A 624 -1.12 -31.77 -15.88
N ILE A 625 -0.49 -32.32 -14.83
CA ILE A 625 0.96 -32.32 -14.58
C ILE A 625 1.52 -33.74 -14.34
N ASP A 626 0.67 -34.75 -14.08
CA ASP A 626 1.08 -36.12 -13.72
C ASP A 626 0.47 -37.22 -14.64
N ASP A 627 -0.02 -36.87 -15.85
CA ASP A 627 -0.75 -37.79 -16.74
C ASP A 627 -0.04 -38.05 -18.10
N ASP A 628 1.25 -38.43 -18.04
CA ASP A 628 2.04 -38.91 -19.19
C ASP A 628 2.77 -40.25 -18.90
N LEU A 629 2.09 -41.16 -18.17
CA LEU A 629 2.59 -42.51 -17.84
C LEU A 629 1.53 -43.63 -17.93
N LEU A 630 0.86 -43.72 -19.09
CA LEU A 630 0.21 -44.93 -19.67
C LEU A 630 -0.88 -45.67 -18.85
N PRO A 631 -1.93 -46.16 -19.53
CA PRO A 631 -2.00 -47.62 -19.63
C PRO A 631 -2.36 -48.16 -21.03
N SER A 632 -2.09 -49.46 -21.19
CA SER A 632 -2.23 -50.24 -22.42
C SER A 632 -3.68 -50.39 -22.93
N THR A 633 -3.79 -50.59 -24.25
CA THR A 633 -4.81 -51.49 -24.84
C THR A 633 -4.13 -52.50 -25.76
N ASP A 634 -4.73 -53.69 -25.89
CA ASP A 634 -4.17 -54.86 -26.58
C ASP A 634 -4.85 -55.07 -27.94
N ALA A 635 -4.06 -55.26 -29.01
CA ALA A 635 -4.54 -55.51 -30.36
C ALA A 635 -3.48 -56.19 -31.25
N THR A 636 -3.39 -57.52 -31.15
CA THR A 636 -3.02 -58.49 -32.20
C THR A 636 -2.56 -57.97 -33.58
N ALA A 637 -1.36 -58.34 -34.05
CA ALA A 637 -1.16 -59.31 -35.16
C ALA A 637 0.27 -59.35 -35.76
N MET A 638 0.67 -60.54 -36.19
CA MET A 638 1.57 -60.87 -37.33
C MET A 638 2.98 -60.25 -37.44
N ASP A 639 3.98 -61.04 -37.04
CA ASP A 639 4.91 -61.75 -37.95
C ASP A 639 5.65 -60.96 -39.05
N ILE A 640 6.99 -60.91 -38.98
CA ILE A 640 7.96 -61.28 -40.05
C ILE A 640 9.42 -61.13 -39.58
N SER A 641 10.26 -62.09 -39.99
CA SER A 641 11.75 -62.17 -39.94
C SER A 641 12.47 -62.03 -38.59
#